data_AF-A0A0W7WN80-F1
#
_entry.id   AF-A0A0W7WN80-F1
#
_cell.length_a   1.000
_cell.length_b   1.000
_cell.length_c   1.000
_cell.angle_alpha   90.00
_cell.angle_beta   90.00
_cell.angle_gamma   90.00
#
_symmetry.space_group_name_H-M   'P 1'
#
loop_
_entity.id
_entity.type
_entity.pdbx_description
1 polymer ?
#
loop_
_entity_poly.entity_id
_entity_poly.type
_entity_poly.pdbx_seq_one_letter_code
_entity_poly.pdbx_strand_id
1 'polypeptide(L)'
;MTMATQTKTEQSTKPGRRAARLAEAQTLNLSVEPKVRARLHELAAAEGLELGHYVQKVLESHVLDRAAEGDELAERLSAKRAVIDHVVTLARELDGKGKFDADFILTVMKAASAEKAFLDLYQTAIGGEGKEAARAQKPLNQQLGRLIRKAVGAKGKRNAQGKVMRAQTSGEIISSYTLLTKDA
;
A
#
# COMPACT_ATOMS: atom_id res chain seq x y z
N MET A 1 52.58 30.64 -13.12
CA MET A 1 52.08 29.34 -13.60
C MET A 1 51.31 28.68 -12.46
N THR A 2 49.99 28.77 -12.61
CA THR A 2 48.87 27.99 -12.08
C THR A 2 49.07 27.19 -10.79
N MET A 3 48.49 27.73 -9.70
CA MET A 3 48.20 27.01 -8.47
C MET A 3 47.08 25.97 -8.69
N ALA A 4 47.30 24.78 -8.14
CA ALA A 4 46.31 23.72 -8.03
C ALA A 4 45.21 24.12 -7.04
N THR A 5 43.96 24.21 -7.50
CA THR A 5 42.80 24.31 -6.61
C THR A 5 42.20 22.92 -6.47
N GLN A 6 42.47 22.27 -5.33
CA GLN A 6 41.74 21.11 -4.87
C GLN A 6 40.36 21.58 -4.41
N THR A 7 39.31 21.22 -5.13
CA THR A 7 37.93 21.37 -4.68
C THR A 7 37.64 20.29 -3.65
N LYS A 8 37.76 20.66 -2.37
CA LYS A 8 37.36 19.87 -1.22
C LYS A 8 35.84 19.72 -1.23
N THR A 9 35.37 18.50 -1.50
CA THR A 9 33.95 18.14 -1.47
C THR A 9 33.40 18.38 -0.06
N GLU A 10 32.57 19.42 0.09
CA GLU A 10 31.87 19.71 1.33
C GLU A 10 30.95 18.56 1.70
N GLN A 11 31.19 18.04 2.90
CA GLN A 11 30.42 16.99 3.54
C GLN A 11 29.00 17.50 3.79
N SER A 12 28.04 16.99 3.02
CA SER A 12 26.61 17.14 3.31
C SER A 12 26.32 16.79 4.77
N THR A 13 25.77 17.76 5.48
CA THR A 13 25.57 17.73 6.92
C THR A 13 24.53 16.66 7.32
N LYS A 14 24.81 15.99 8.45
CA LYS A 14 24.03 14.90 9.05
C LYS A 14 22.52 15.16 9.31
N PRO A 15 21.96 16.39 9.41
CA PRO A 15 20.53 16.59 9.67
C PRO A 15 19.62 16.11 8.54
N GLY A 16 20.00 16.31 7.27
CA GLY A 16 19.16 15.96 6.12
C GLY A 16 18.95 14.45 5.93
N ARG A 17 19.96 13.64 6.30
CA ARG A 17 19.86 12.17 6.26
C ARG A 17 18.94 11.61 7.35
N ARG A 18 18.77 12.32 8.47
CA ARG A 18 17.90 11.89 9.58
C ARG A 18 16.42 12.16 9.26
N ALA A 19 16.12 13.34 8.70
CA ALA A 19 14.78 13.67 8.20
C ALA A 19 14.36 12.77 7.03
N ALA A 20 15.26 12.52 6.06
CA ALA A 20 14.97 11.61 4.96
C ALA A 20 14.74 10.15 5.40
N ARG A 21 15.39 9.69 6.49
CA ARG A 21 15.14 8.38 7.09
C ARG A 21 13.81 8.31 7.83
N LEU A 22 13.37 9.39 8.47
CA LEU A 22 12.07 9.46 9.16
C LEU A 22 10.88 9.36 8.17
N ALA A 23 11.09 9.73 6.90
CA ALA A 23 10.10 9.60 5.83
C ALA A 23 10.03 8.19 5.21
N GLU A 24 10.93 7.28 5.57
CA GLU A 24 10.87 5.87 5.16
C GLU A 24 10.11 5.05 6.21
N ALA A 25 9.39 4.02 5.75
CA ALA A 25 8.70 3.08 6.64
C ALA A 25 9.69 2.54 7.68
N GLN A 26 9.44 2.84 8.95
CA GLN A 26 10.28 2.37 10.05
C GLN A 26 9.93 0.91 10.36
N THR A 27 10.95 0.06 10.47
CA THR A 27 10.76 -1.32 10.92
C THR A 27 10.57 -1.34 12.44
N LEU A 28 9.42 -1.85 12.88
CA LEU A 28 9.16 -2.12 14.29
C LEU A 28 9.50 -3.58 14.60
N ASN A 29 10.47 -3.81 15.48
CA ASN A 29 10.81 -5.14 15.99
C ASN A 29 10.13 -5.35 17.34
N LEU A 30 9.35 -6.41 17.47
CA LEU A 30 8.60 -6.74 18.68
C LEU A 30 8.98 -8.12 19.19
N SER A 31 9.26 -8.21 20.48
CA SER A 31 9.34 -9.48 21.20
C SER A 31 7.98 -9.78 21.83
N VAL A 32 7.39 -10.92 21.47
CA VAL A 32 6.09 -11.37 22.00
C VAL A 32 6.19 -12.82 22.43
N GLU A 33 5.40 -13.23 23.41
CA GLU A 33 5.34 -14.63 23.83
C GLU A 33 4.90 -15.55 22.68
N PRO A 34 5.41 -16.80 22.59
CA PRO A 34 5.05 -17.72 21.51
C PRO A 34 3.54 -17.97 21.37
N LYS A 35 2.82 -18.10 22.50
CA LYS A 35 1.37 -18.30 22.50
C LYS A 35 0.62 -17.07 21.97
N VAL A 36 1.09 -15.87 22.30
CA VAL A 36 0.53 -14.61 21.76
C VAL A 36 0.74 -14.55 20.25
N ARG A 37 1.94 -14.88 19.75
CA ARG A 37 2.22 -14.92 18.32
C ARG A 37 1.32 -15.91 17.57
N ALA A 38 1.11 -17.11 18.13
CA ALA A 38 0.21 -18.10 17.55
C ALA A 38 -1.22 -17.57 17.47
N ARG A 39 -1.71 -16.95 18.55
CA ARG A 39 -3.04 -16.35 18.58
C ARG A 39 -3.20 -15.20 17.58
N LEU A 40 -2.18 -14.35 17.41
CA LEU A 40 -2.20 -13.29 16.40
C LEU A 40 -2.26 -13.85 14.97
N HIS A 41 -1.64 -15.00 14.70
CA HIS A 41 -1.77 -15.68 13.41
C HIS A 41 -3.20 -16.16 13.15
N GLU A 42 -3.87 -16.73 14.15
CA GLU A 42 -5.27 -17.16 14.04
C GLU A 42 -6.21 -15.98 13.77
N LEU A 43 -6.04 -14.88 14.50
CA LEU A 43 -6.82 -13.66 14.31
C LEU A 43 -6.58 -13.05 12.92
N ALA A 44 -5.33 -13.00 12.47
CA ALA A 44 -4.99 -12.57 11.12
C ALA A 44 -5.67 -13.44 10.06
N ALA A 45 -5.63 -14.78 10.22
CA ALA A 45 -6.25 -15.71 9.30
C ALA A 45 -7.78 -15.56 9.25
N ALA A 46 -8.43 -15.36 10.41
CA ALA A 46 -9.88 -15.13 10.50
C ALA A 46 -10.33 -13.88 9.73
N GLU A 47 -9.47 -12.85 9.66
CA GLU A 47 -9.71 -11.64 8.86
C GLU A 47 -9.19 -11.74 7.41
N GLY A 48 -8.60 -12.87 7.03
CA GLY A 48 -7.95 -13.01 5.73
C GLY A 48 -6.77 -12.04 5.56
N LEU A 49 -5.98 -11.80 6.60
CA LEU A 49 -4.78 -10.96 6.60
C LEU A 49 -3.51 -11.78 6.88
N GLU A 50 -2.38 -11.28 6.39
CA GLU A 50 -1.06 -11.77 6.83
C GLU A 50 -0.72 -11.19 8.20
N LEU A 51 0.05 -11.90 9.03
CA LEU A 51 0.36 -11.47 10.41
C LEU A 51 0.88 -10.03 10.47
N GLY A 52 1.84 -9.66 9.60
CA GLY A 52 2.40 -8.31 9.59
C GLY A 52 1.36 -7.23 9.30
N HIS A 53 0.44 -7.48 8.35
CA HIS A 53 -0.66 -6.55 8.03
C HIS A 53 -1.66 -6.47 9.18
N TYR A 54 -1.96 -7.60 9.81
CA TYR A 54 -2.86 -7.65 10.97
C TYR A 54 -2.28 -6.83 12.15
N VAL A 55 -1.00 -7.03 12.49
CA VAL A 55 -0.33 -6.25 13.55
C VAL A 55 -0.30 -4.77 13.21
N GLN A 56 0.00 -4.41 11.96
CA GLN A 56 -0.08 -3.02 11.51
C GLN A 56 -1.49 -2.44 11.68
N LYS A 57 -2.54 -3.18 11.28
CA LYS A 57 -3.94 -2.76 11.46
C LYS A 57 -4.26 -2.53 12.94
N VAL A 58 -3.85 -3.43 13.82
CA VAL A 58 -4.07 -3.30 15.28
C VAL A 58 -3.41 -2.04 15.83
N LEU A 59 -2.14 -1.79 15.47
CA LEU A 59 -1.43 -0.60 15.90
C LEU A 59 -2.05 0.69 15.34
N GLU A 60 -2.40 0.71 14.05
CA GLU A 60 -3.09 1.84 13.43
C GLU A 60 -4.47 2.09 14.07
N SER A 61 -5.21 1.02 14.47
CA SER A 61 -6.49 1.18 15.18
C SER A 61 -6.27 1.82 16.54
N HIS A 62 -5.26 1.37 17.27
CA HIS A 62 -4.95 1.91 18.59
C HIS A 62 -4.62 3.41 18.55
N VAL A 63 -3.95 3.87 17.48
CA VAL A 63 -3.69 5.29 17.22
C VAL A 63 -4.99 6.03 16.95
N LEU A 64 -5.85 5.51 16.06
CA LEU A 64 -7.14 6.13 15.75
C LEU A 64 -8.05 6.26 16.97
N ASP A 65 -8.11 5.24 17.83
CA ASP A 65 -8.94 5.24 19.03
C ASP A 65 -8.52 6.30 20.07
N ARG A 66 -7.32 6.87 19.93
CA ARG A 66 -6.72 7.84 20.85
C ARG A 66 -6.43 9.19 20.20
N ALA A 67 -6.77 9.34 18.93
CA ALA A 67 -6.52 10.56 18.19
C ALA A 67 -7.34 11.71 18.77
N ALA A 68 -6.71 12.87 18.91
CA ALA A 68 -7.43 14.10 19.16
C ALA A 68 -8.18 14.53 17.88
N GLU A 69 -9.19 15.38 18.06
CA GLU A 69 -9.83 16.02 16.91
C GLU A 69 -8.80 16.86 16.12
N GLY A 70 -8.78 16.69 14.79
CA GLY A 70 -7.82 17.35 13.91
C GLY A 70 -6.43 16.69 13.84
N ASP A 71 -6.24 15.48 14.36
CA ASP A 71 -4.99 14.74 14.19
C ASP A 71 -4.80 14.30 12.71
N GLU A 72 -3.86 14.95 12.02
CA GLU A 72 -3.54 14.68 10.61
C GLU A 72 -3.15 13.22 10.33
N LEU A 73 -2.46 12.56 11.26
CA LEU A 73 -2.10 11.15 11.11
C LEU A 73 -3.35 10.28 11.18
N ALA A 74 -4.26 10.60 12.10
CA ALA A 74 -5.52 9.88 12.25
C ALA A 74 -6.43 10.06 11.03
N GLU A 75 -6.52 11.27 10.48
CA GLU A 75 -7.25 11.54 9.24
C GLU A 75 -6.68 10.72 8.08
N ARG A 76 -5.34 10.74 7.93
CA ARG A 76 -4.65 9.94 6.89
C ARG A 76 -4.88 8.44 7.05
N LEU A 77 -4.78 7.91 8.27
CA LEU A 77 -4.99 6.49 8.56
C LEU A 77 -6.45 6.08 8.30
N SER A 78 -7.41 6.94 8.66
CA SER A 78 -8.84 6.74 8.38
C SER A 78 -9.11 6.72 6.88
N ALA A 79 -8.55 7.68 6.14
CA ALA A 79 -8.66 7.74 4.68
C ALA A 79 -8.05 6.49 4.02
N LYS A 80 -6.88 6.04 4.46
CA LYS A 80 -6.24 4.81 3.97
C LYS A 80 -7.14 3.58 4.18
N ARG A 81 -7.80 3.45 5.33
CA ARG A 81 -8.76 2.36 5.59
C ARG A 81 -9.96 2.44 4.66
N ALA A 82 -10.56 3.62 4.52
CA ALA A 82 -11.69 3.84 3.64
C ALA A 82 -11.36 3.50 2.17
N VAL A 83 -10.16 3.88 1.69
CA VAL A 83 -9.65 3.48 0.37
C VAL A 83 -9.60 1.96 0.26
N ILE A 84 -8.93 1.28 1.21
CA ILE A 84 -8.79 -0.18 1.20
C ILE A 84 -10.16 -0.87 1.18
N ASP A 85 -11.05 -0.48 2.08
CA ASP A 85 -12.38 -1.10 2.24
C ASP A 85 -13.22 -0.90 0.98
N HIS A 86 -13.18 0.30 0.39
CA HIS A 86 -13.84 0.59 -0.88
C HIS A 86 -13.33 -0.31 -2.01
N VAL A 87 -12.00 -0.42 -2.19
CA VAL A 87 -11.42 -1.21 -3.29
C VAL A 87 -11.69 -2.71 -3.12
N VAL A 88 -11.67 -3.22 -1.89
CA VAL A 88 -12.00 -4.62 -1.58
C VAL A 88 -13.48 -4.91 -1.84
N THR A 89 -14.37 -4.01 -1.45
CA THR A 89 -15.81 -4.12 -1.69
C THR A 89 -16.08 -4.12 -3.20
N LEU A 90 -15.53 -3.14 -3.91
CA LEU A 90 -15.68 -3.02 -5.36
C LEU A 90 -15.12 -4.22 -6.10
N ALA A 91 -13.98 -4.77 -5.67
CA ALA A 91 -13.41 -5.99 -6.24
C ALA A 91 -14.38 -7.18 -6.11
N ARG A 92 -14.99 -7.39 -4.93
CA ARG A 92 -15.96 -8.47 -4.74
C ARG A 92 -17.22 -8.27 -5.59
N GLU A 93 -17.71 -7.05 -5.67
CA GLU A 93 -18.88 -6.73 -6.49
C GLU A 93 -18.65 -6.95 -7.99
N LEU A 94 -17.51 -6.51 -8.51
CA LEU A 94 -17.19 -6.66 -9.93
C LEU A 94 -16.95 -8.13 -10.29
N ASP A 95 -16.31 -8.89 -9.41
CA ASP A 95 -16.14 -10.35 -9.57
C ASP A 95 -17.50 -11.07 -9.53
N GLY A 96 -18.37 -10.72 -8.58
CA GLY A 96 -19.73 -11.26 -8.50
C GLY A 96 -20.60 -10.93 -9.72
N LYS A 97 -20.29 -9.85 -10.43
CA LYS A 97 -20.93 -9.48 -11.72
C LYS A 97 -20.27 -10.15 -12.93
N GLY A 98 -19.34 -11.07 -12.73
CA GLY A 98 -18.64 -11.79 -13.81
C GLY A 98 -17.64 -10.96 -14.59
N LYS A 99 -17.19 -9.81 -14.05
CA LYS A 99 -16.23 -8.90 -14.71
C LYS A 99 -14.77 -9.26 -14.45
N PHE A 100 -14.50 -10.47 -13.97
CA PHE A 100 -13.14 -10.91 -13.72
C PHE A 100 -12.40 -11.22 -15.02
N ASP A 101 -11.21 -10.65 -15.18
CA ASP A 101 -10.29 -10.92 -16.28
C ASP A 101 -8.82 -10.89 -15.80
N ALA A 102 -7.87 -11.03 -16.74
CA ALA A 102 -6.46 -10.98 -16.40
C ALA A 102 -6.01 -9.59 -15.88
N ASP A 103 -6.72 -8.53 -16.27
CA ASP A 103 -6.42 -7.14 -15.96
C ASP A 103 -7.22 -6.61 -14.77
N PHE A 104 -7.85 -7.51 -14.01
CA PHE A 104 -8.85 -7.16 -13.01
C PHE A 104 -8.40 -6.13 -11.95
N ILE A 105 -7.11 -6.13 -11.57
CA ILE A 105 -6.58 -5.08 -10.68
C ILE A 105 -6.76 -3.69 -11.29
N LEU A 106 -6.46 -3.53 -12.58
CA LEU A 106 -6.65 -2.28 -13.28
C LEU A 106 -8.14 -1.95 -13.40
N THR A 107 -8.98 -2.93 -13.73
CA THR A 107 -10.44 -2.74 -13.83
C THR A 107 -11.03 -2.18 -12.53
N VAL A 108 -10.65 -2.75 -11.39
CA VAL A 108 -11.10 -2.26 -10.07
C VAL A 108 -10.56 -0.86 -9.79
N MET A 109 -9.27 -0.62 -10.02
CA MET A 109 -8.68 0.70 -9.75
C MET A 109 -9.25 1.80 -10.63
N LYS A 110 -9.56 1.51 -11.91
CA LYS A 110 -10.24 2.42 -12.83
C LYS A 110 -11.64 2.78 -12.36
N ALA A 111 -12.40 1.76 -11.96
CA ALA A 111 -13.76 1.96 -11.46
C ALA A 111 -13.74 2.82 -10.18
N ALA A 112 -12.83 2.52 -9.24
CA ALA A 112 -12.67 3.34 -8.03
C ALA A 112 -12.25 4.78 -8.35
N SER A 113 -11.26 4.98 -9.23
CA SER A 113 -10.77 6.32 -9.57
C SER A 113 -11.73 7.17 -10.40
N ALA A 114 -12.82 6.58 -10.92
CA ALA A 114 -13.89 7.35 -11.56
C ALA A 114 -14.74 8.11 -10.54
N GLU A 115 -14.71 7.71 -9.26
CA GLU A 115 -15.44 8.35 -8.19
C GLU A 115 -14.60 9.45 -7.53
N LYS A 116 -15.12 10.67 -7.52
CA LYS A 116 -14.43 11.81 -6.88
C LYS A 116 -14.15 11.55 -5.40
N ALA A 117 -15.12 10.97 -4.68
CA ALA A 117 -14.98 10.68 -3.25
C ALA A 117 -13.81 9.73 -2.96
N PHE A 118 -13.61 8.73 -3.83
CA PHE A 118 -12.46 7.83 -3.74
C PHE A 118 -11.14 8.57 -3.98
N LEU A 119 -11.08 9.44 -4.99
CA LEU A 119 -9.87 10.24 -5.28
C LEU A 119 -9.50 11.15 -4.12
N ASP A 120 -10.49 11.80 -3.50
CA ASP A 120 -10.27 12.67 -2.34
C ASP A 120 -9.68 11.85 -1.16
N LEU A 121 -10.29 10.70 -0.83
CA LEU A 121 -9.77 9.78 0.19
C LEU A 121 -8.36 9.26 -0.15
N TYR A 122 -8.12 8.93 -1.42
CA TYR A 122 -6.83 8.46 -1.88
C TYR A 122 -5.74 9.52 -1.72
N GLN A 123 -6.04 10.78 -2.04
CA GLN A 123 -5.13 11.91 -1.86
C GLN A 123 -4.83 12.16 -0.37
N THR A 124 -5.86 12.11 0.49
CA THR A 124 -5.66 12.20 1.94
C THR A 124 -4.80 11.04 2.44
N ALA A 125 -5.03 9.81 1.96
CA ALA A 125 -4.32 8.61 2.40
C ALA A 125 -2.82 8.62 2.04
N ILE A 126 -2.45 9.12 0.86
CA ILE A 126 -1.03 9.26 0.48
C ILE A 126 -0.36 10.37 1.30
N GLY A 127 -1.06 11.49 1.52
CA GLY A 127 -0.54 12.67 2.19
C GLY A 127 0.66 13.32 1.48
N GLY A 128 1.03 14.50 1.94
CA GLY A 128 2.16 15.27 1.42
C GLY A 128 2.01 15.72 -0.03
N GLU A 129 3.07 16.29 -0.60
CA GLU A 129 3.09 16.81 -1.97
C GLU A 129 4.33 16.32 -2.74
N GLY A 130 4.24 16.37 -4.08
CA GLY A 130 5.36 16.08 -4.97
C GLY A 130 6.02 14.71 -4.73
N LYS A 131 7.31 14.72 -4.36
CA LYS A 131 8.10 13.48 -4.18
C LYS A 131 7.68 12.66 -2.97
N GLU A 132 7.12 13.28 -1.93
CA GLU A 132 6.70 12.59 -0.71
C GLU A 132 5.43 11.78 -0.97
N ALA A 133 4.44 12.41 -1.60
CA ALA A 133 3.22 11.75 -2.06
C ALA A 133 3.55 10.55 -2.98
N ALA A 134 4.47 10.73 -3.95
CA ALA A 134 4.90 9.65 -4.83
C ALA A 134 5.55 8.47 -4.09
N ARG A 135 6.29 8.73 -2.99
CA ARG A 135 6.89 7.69 -2.15
C ARG A 135 5.83 6.94 -1.34
N ALA A 136 4.81 7.62 -0.84
CA ALA A 136 3.69 7.02 -0.10
C ALA A 136 2.71 6.26 -1.00
N GLN A 137 2.56 6.70 -2.25
CA GLN A 137 1.64 6.11 -3.23
C GLN A 137 1.99 4.66 -3.58
N LYS A 138 3.27 4.38 -3.83
CA LYS A 138 3.75 3.05 -4.24
C LYS A 138 3.39 1.93 -3.26
N PRO A 139 3.68 2.03 -1.94
CA PRO A 139 3.31 0.98 -0.99
C PRO A 139 1.79 0.81 -0.87
N LEU A 140 1.02 1.90 -0.89
CA LEU A 140 -0.44 1.82 -0.89
C LEU A 140 -0.95 1.03 -2.11
N ASN A 141 -0.51 1.39 -3.32
CA ASN A 141 -0.91 0.70 -4.55
C ASN A 141 -0.52 -0.80 -4.55
N GLN A 142 0.63 -1.14 -3.99
CA GLN A 142 1.02 -2.55 -3.83
C GLN A 142 0.11 -3.29 -2.86
N GLN A 143 -0.29 -2.64 -1.77
CA GLN A 143 -1.23 -3.20 -0.82
C GLN A 143 -2.60 -3.41 -1.47
N LEU A 144 -3.13 -2.41 -2.18
CA LEU A 144 -4.40 -2.50 -2.89
C LEU A 144 -4.41 -3.65 -3.90
N GLY A 145 -3.38 -3.77 -4.75
CA GLY A 145 -3.30 -4.88 -5.71
C GLY A 145 -3.27 -6.27 -5.05
N ARG A 146 -2.63 -6.42 -3.89
CA ARG A 146 -2.64 -7.69 -3.13
C ARG A 146 -4.02 -7.98 -2.55
N LEU A 147 -4.68 -6.96 -2.01
CA LEU A 147 -6.00 -7.08 -1.38
C LEU A 147 -7.09 -7.36 -2.41
N ILE A 148 -7.10 -6.67 -3.55
CA ILE A 148 -7.99 -6.97 -4.69
C ILE A 148 -7.88 -8.44 -5.08
N ARG A 149 -6.64 -8.90 -5.34
CA ARG A 149 -6.37 -10.30 -5.71
C ARG A 149 -6.90 -11.29 -4.67
N LYS A 150 -6.65 -11.02 -3.38
CA LYS A 150 -7.09 -11.90 -2.28
C LYS A 150 -8.61 -11.89 -2.12
N ALA A 151 -9.25 -10.73 -2.28
CA ALA A 151 -10.69 -10.56 -2.13
C ALA A 151 -11.50 -11.43 -3.09
N VAL A 152 -10.94 -11.75 -4.27
CA VAL A 152 -11.58 -12.56 -5.30
C VAL A 152 -10.97 -13.96 -5.43
N GLY A 153 -10.11 -14.37 -4.50
CA GLY A 153 -9.47 -15.71 -4.51
C GLY A 153 -8.55 -15.96 -5.72
N ALA A 154 -8.07 -14.91 -6.38
CA ALA A 154 -7.25 -15.05 -7.59
C ALA A 154 -5.77 -15.31 -7.27
N LYS A 155 -5.06 -15.86 -8.26
CA LYS A 155 -3.61 -16.04 -8.26
C LYS A 155 -2.97 -15.11 -9.28
N GLY A 156 -1.67 -14.85 -9.12
CA GLY A 156 -0.91 -14.16 -10.16
C GLY A 156 -0.72 -15.07 -11.36
N LYS A 157 -1.09 -14.60 -12.56
CA LYS A 157 -0.84 -15.29 -13.82
C LYS A 157 0.67 -15.49 -14.02
N ARG A 158 1.07 -16.70 -14.40
CA ARG A 158 2.46 -17.06 -14.62
C ARG A 158 2.71 -17.29 -16.10
N ASN A 159 3.91 -16.94 -16.56
CA ASN A 159 4.37 -17.28 -17.91
C ASN A 159 4.86 -18.75 -17.96
N ALA A 160 5.30 -19.20 -19.14
CA ALA A 160 5.82 -20.57 -19.35
C ALA A 160 7.00 -20.93 -18.43
N GLN A 161 7.76 -19.93 -17.97
CA GLN A 161 8.90 -20.09 -17.05
C GLN A 161 8.48 -20.03 -15.57
N GLY A 162 7.17 -20.00 -15.27
CA GLY A 162 6.65 -19.93 -13.91
C GLY A 162 6.79 -18.55 -13.22
N LYS A 163 7.23 -17.50 -13.93
CA LYS A 163 7.37 -16.14 -13.40
C LYS A 163 6.02 -15.40 -13.44
N VAL A 164 5.71 -14.67 -12.36
CA VAL A 164 4.51 -13.83 -12.28
C VAL A 164 4.56 -12.72 -13.33
N MET A 165 3.52 -12.65 -14.15
CA MET A 165 3.38 -11.64 -15.19
C MET A 165 2.87 -10.31 -14.61
N ARG A 166 3.33 -9.20 -15.19
CA ARG A 166 2.92 -7.85 -14.83
C ARG A 166 2.61 -7.05 -16.09
N ALA A 167 1.62 -6.19 -16.00
CA ALA A 167 1.31 -5.19 -17.02
C ALA A 167 1.76 -3.79 -16.56
N GLN A 168 1.90 -2.88 -17.52
CA GLN A 168 2.19 -1.46 -17.30
C GLN A 168 1.06 -0.63 -17.90
N THR A 169 0.81 0.54 -17.33
CA THR A 169 -0.16 1.51 -17.87
C THR A 169 0.43 2.92 -17.82
N SER A 170 -0.14 3.81 -18.63
CA SER A 170 0.12 5.25 -18.57
C SER A 170 -1.18 5.98 -18.33
N GLY A 171 -1.13 7.09 -17.58
CA GLY A 171 -2.28 7.95 -17.29
C GLY A 171 -3.23 7.45 -16.20
N GLU A 172 -3.00 6.27 -15.64
CA GLU A 172 -3.83 5.69 -14.57
C GLU A 172 -3.19 5.89 -13.18
N ILE A 173 -4.00 5.77 -12.12
CA ILE A 173 -3.55 5.88 -10.73
C ILE A 173 -2.49 4.82 -10.33
N ILE A 174 -2.44 3.70 -11.06
CA ILE A 174 -1.40 2.68 -10.94
C ILE A 174 -0.60 2.61 -12.25
N SER A 175 0.73 2.64 -12.15
CA SER A 175 1.61 2.49 -13.32
C SER A 175 1.92 1.04 -13.67
N SER A 176 1.79 0.12 -12.71
CA SER A 176 2.00 -1.31 -12.94
C SER A 176 1.20 -2.19 -11.99
N TYR A 177 0.83 -3.38 -12.45
CA TYR A 177 0.09 -4.35 -11.66
C TYR A 177 0.37 -5.78 -12.11
N THR A 178 -0.02 -6.75 -11.28
CA THR A 178 0.12 -8.17 -11.56
C THR A 178 -1.08 -8.66 -12.34
N LEU A 179 -0.85 -9.38 -13.44
CA LEU A 179 -1.93 -10.05 -14.16
C LEU A 179 -2.49 -11.20 -13.32
N LEU A 180 -3.80 -11.39 -13.34
CA LEU A 180 -4.49 -12.37 -12.51
C LEU A 180 -5.01 -13.57 -13.30
N THR A 181 -5.26 -14.65 -12.58
CA THR A 181 -5.97 -15.84 -13.06
C THR A 181 -6.77 -16.41 -11.88
N LYS A 182 -7.92 -17.02 -12.15
CA LYS A 182 -8.64 -17.87 -11.19
C LYS A 182 -8.54 -19.32 -11.65
N ASP A 183 -8.52 -20.22 -10.70
CA ASP A 183 -8.77 -21.62 -11.01
C ASP A 183 -10.25 -21.74 -11.39
N ALA A 184 -10.57 -22.54 -12.41
CA ALA A 184 -11.94 -22.75 -12.87
C ALA A 184 -12.79 -23.50 -11.83
#